data_AF-A0A935CSZ6-F1
#
_entry.id   AF-A0A935CSZ6-F1
#
_cell.length_a   1.000
_cell.length_b   1.000
_cell.length_c   1.000
_cell.angle_alpha   90.00
_cell.angle_beta   90.00
_cell.angle_gamma   90.00
#
_symmetry.space_group_name_H-M   'P 1'
#
loop_
_entity.id
_entity.type
_entity.pdbx_description
1 polymer ?
#
loop_
_entity_poly.entity_id
_entity_poly.type
_entity_poly.pdbx_seq_one_letter_code
_entity_poly.pdbx_strand_id
1 'polypeptide(L)'
;MNLELSNNLYADPGFTVWYNRDVDQNAADGPYRVHLNLIGNQFLTRANFPYAMYLFDLLDVSSNTLFTSGNRLSIYPSFADYQLFYCCNDFPDNAPNTALGTALRRTDRHPFPTVSYLSDTAVQIELPVHAGALPQDPLNRRWRQSTLSGIWPAVDYGTALADDTFDLDFNPALPPPAPADSDSDGMPDGFELANGLNPAVADSNGNQLSLAFTGVLGYTNLECYLNALADSLLAAPAIFVNSFE
;
A
#
# COMPACT_ATOMS: atom_id res chain seq x y z
N MET A 1 -1.00 -0.12 23.88
CA MET A 1 -1.07 -0.83 22.59
C MET A 1 0.32 -0.93 22.00
N ASN A 2 0.71 -2.09 21.45
CA ASN A 2 1.98 -2.23 20.73
C ASN A 2 1.69 -2.13 19.22
N LEU A 3 2.36 -1.21 18.52
CA LEU A 3 2.14 -0.95 17.10
C LEU A 3 3.47 -0.93 16.34
N GLU A 4 3.44 -1.48 15.14
CA GLU A 4 4.49 -1.36 14.12
C GLU A 4 3.91 -0.63 12.92
N LEU A 5 4.41 0.57 12.64
CA LEU A 5 4.17 1.27 11.38
C LEU A 5 5.50 1.28 10.63
N SER A 6 5.61 0.41 9.62
CA SER A 6 6.87 0.28 8.86
C SER A 6 6.66 0.07 7.38
N ASN A 7 7.63 0.54 6.58
CA ASN A 7 7.60 0.50 5.11
C ASN A 7 6.35 1.16 4.49
N ASN A 8 5.78 2.20 5.12
CA ASN A 8 4.65 2.90 4.53
C ASN A 8 5.12 4.02 3.60
N LEU A 9 4.51 4.12 2.43
CA LEU A 9 4.64 5.25 1.52
C LEU A 9 3.37 6.09 1.56
N TYR A 10 3.48 7.32 2.04
CA TYR A 10 2.38 8.29 2.07
C TYR A 10 2.54 9.23 0.88
N ALA A 11 1.73 8.98 -0.15
CA ALA A 11 1.67 9.76 -1.38
C ALA A 11 0.68 10.93 -1.21
N ASP A 12 1.21 12.16 -1.09
CA ASP A 12 0.44 13.40 -0.97
C ASP A 12 -0.68 13.37 0.09
N PRO A 13 -0.38 12.98 1.35
CA PRO A 13 -1.39 12.66 2.36
C PRO A 13 -2.27 13.85 2.79
N GLY A 14 -1.93 15.08 2.41
CA GLY A 14 -2.65 16.32 2.77
C GLY A 14 -2.61 16.71 4.24
N PHE A 15 -2.20 15.80 5.12
CA PHE A 15 -2.14 15.99 6.56
C PHE A 15 -1.06 15.13 7.22
N THR A 16 -0.77 15.40 8.49
CA THR A 16 0.16 14.63 9.31
C THR A 16 -0.46 13.31 9.76
N VAL A 17 0.37 12.34 10.21
CA VAL A 17 -0.13 11.20 10.97
C VAL A 17 -0.65 11.70 12.31
N TRP A 18 -1.97 11.73 12.41
CA TRP A 18 -2.67 12.25 13.58
C TRP A 18 -2.72 11.22 14.70
N TYR A 19 -2.47 11.69 15.92
CA TYR A 19 -2.63 10.92 17.15
C TYR A 19 -3.54 11.70 18.09
N ASN A 20 -4.76 11.21 18.27
CA ASN A 20 -5.64 11.82 19.26
C ASN A 20 -5.14 11.42 20.65
N ARG A 21 -4.63 12.39 21.42
CA ARG A 21 -3.95 12.13 22.68
C ARG A 21 -4.83 11.42 23.69
N ASP A 22 -6.05 11.93 23.87
CA ASP A 22 -6.97 11.56 24.94
C ASP A 22 -8.10 10.66 24.41
N VAL A 23 -8.49 9.65 25.20
CA VAL A 23 -9.59 8.74 24.84
C VAL A 23 -10.85 9.55 24.61
N ASP A 24 -11.51 9.33 23.46
CA ASP A 24 -12.69 10.07 23.02
C ASP A 24 -12.57 11.62 23.06
N GLN A 25 -11.35 12.15 22.93
CA GLN A 25 -11.06 13.58 23.09
C GLN A 25 -11.40 14.12 24.50
N ASN A 26 -11.51 13.24 25.49
CA ASN A 26 -11.84 13.57 26.86
C ASN A 26 -10.62 13.37 27.77
N ALA A 27 -10.01 14.48 28.19
CA ALA A 27 -8.86 14.46 29.09
C ALA A 27 -9.14 13.75 30.44
N ALA A 28 -10.40 13.64 30.86
CA ALA A 28 -10.76 12.91 32.08
C ALA A 28 -10.55 11.39 31.95
N ASP A 29 -10.65 10.85 30.74
CA ASP A 29 -10.45 9.43 30.44
C ASP A 29 -8.95 9.10 30.25
N GLY A 30 -8.13 10.15 30.13
CA GLY A 30 -6.67 10.07 30.06
C GLY A 30 -6.14 9.72 28.66
N PRO A 31 -4.81 9.69 28.51
CA PRO A 31 -4.20 9.50 27.21
C PRO A 31 -4.20 8.03 26.78
N TYR A 32 -4.24 7.80 25.47
CA TYR A 32 -3.83 6.51 24.93
C TYR A 32 -2.38 6.22 25.32
N ARG A 33 -2.07 4.93 25.51
CA ARG A 33 -0.70 4.46 25.76
C ARG A 33 -0.23 3.65 24.58
N VAL A 34 0.78 4.15 23.87
CA VAL A 34 1.34 3.47 22.70
C VAL A 34 2.81 3.11 22.92
N HIS A 35 3.14 1.88 22.56
CA HIS A 35 4.50 1.40 22.31
C HIS A 35 4.64 1.30 20.80
N LEU A 36 5.33 2.26 20.19
CA LEU A 36 5.25 2.49 18.76
C LEU A 36 6.62 2.38 18.11
N ASN A 37 6.72 1.50 17.13
CA ASN A 37 7.83 1.47 16.18
C ASN A 37 7.40 2.23 14.91
N LEU A 38 8.14 3.27 14.53
CA LEU A 38 7.99 4.00 13.27
C LEU A 38 9.28 3.77 12.47
N ILE A 39 9.25 2.92 11.46
CA ILE A 39 10.47 2.48 10.77
C ILE A 39 10.33 2.58 9.25
N GLY A 40 11.22 3.32 8.59
CA GLY A 40 11.30 3.36 7.13
C GLY A 40 10.04 3.92 6.45
N ASN A 41 9.26 4.76 7.12
CA ASN A 41 8.09 5.39 6.53
C ASN A 41 8.49 6.63 5.72
N GLN A 42 7.90 6.81 4.54
CA GLN A 42 8.25 7.83 3.57
C GLN A 42 7.03 8.72 3.29
N PHE A 43 7.13 10.02 3.56
CA PHE A 43 6.16 11.01 3.12
C PHE A 43 6.67 11.64 1.81
N LEU A 44 5.93 11.46 0.73
CA LEU A 44 6.13 12.19 -0.52
C LEU A 44 5.04 13.26 -0.61
N THR A 45 5.42 14.54 -0.50
CA THR A 45 4.47 15.65 -0.38
C THR A 45 4.71 16.73 -1.42
N ARG A 46 3.71 17.59 -1.64
CA ARG A 46 3.87 18.86 -2.36
C ARG A 46 4.87 19.78 -1.65
N ALA A 47 5.45 20.71 -2.41
CA ALA A 47 6.41 21.69 -1.92
C ALA A 47 5.85 22.60 -0.82
N ASN A 48 4.53 22.85 -0.80
CA ASN A 48 3.85 23.69 0.17
C ASN A 48 3.22 22.89 1.34
N PHE A 49 3.58 21.62 1.51
CA PHE A 49 3.05 20.81 2.61
C PHE A 49 3.46 21.41 3.98
N PRO A 50 2.50 21.83 4.82
CA PRO A 50 2.80 22.71 5.94
C PRO A 50 3.05 21.98 7.28
N TYR A 51 2.95 20.64 7.29
CA TYR A 51 3.04 19.82 8.50
C TYR A 51 4.34 19.04 8.58
N ALA A 52 4.65 18.51 9.77
CA ALA A 52 5.61 17.42 9.93
C ALA A 52 4.94 16.05 9.67
N MET A 53 5.71 14.96 9.69
CA MET A 53 5.18 13.61 9.45
C MET A 53 4.23 13.12 10.55
N TYR A 54 4.56 13.42 11.81
CA TYR A 54 3.84 12.91 12.97
C TYR A 54 3.42 14.04 13.91
N LEU A 55 2.25 13.89 14.52
CA LEU A 55 1.79 14.85 15.53
C LEU A 55 2.68 14.81 16.78
N PHE A 56 3.08 15.99 17.29
CA PHE A 56 3.94 16.10 18.48
C PHE A 56 3.32 15.48 19.74
N ASP A 57 1.99 15.36 19.82
CA ASP A 57 1.28 14.73 20.94
C ASP A 57 1.72 13.28 21.21
N LEU A 58 2.27 12.59 20.21
CA LEU A 58 2.91 11.28 20.42
C LEU A 58 4.09 11.35 21.39
N LEU A 59 4.84 12.46 21.37
CA LEU A 59 5.97 12.74 22.25
C LEU A 59 5.55 13.42 23.56
N ASP A 60 4.35 14.00 23.64
CA ASP A 60 3.88 14.75 24.81
C ASP A 60 2.98 13.93 25.77
N VAL A 61 3.19 12.61 25.79
CA VAL A 61 2.55 11.71 26.75
C VAL A 61 3.63 10.86 27.40
N SER A 62 3.86 11.05 28.70
CA SER A 62 4.93 10.36 29.45
C SER A 62 4.79 8.83 29.49
N SER A 63 3.57 8.31 29.32
CA SER A 63 3.31 6.87 29.23
C SER A 63 3.48 6.29 27.82
N ASN A 64 3.78 7.11 26.81
CA ASN A 64 4.13 6.63 25.48
C ASN A 64 5.62 6.26 25.43
N THR A 65 5.93 5.28 24.60
CA THR A 65 7.30 4.86 24.33
C THR A 65 7.46 4.64 22.83
N LEU A 66 8.48 5.23 22.23
CA LEU A 66 8.64 5.21 20.77
C LEU A 66 10.05 4.77 20.39
N PHE A 67 10.14 4.05 19.28
CA PHE A 67 11.38 3.82 18.53
C PHE A 67 11.16 4.32 17.09
N THR A 68 12.05 5.19 16.62
CA THR A 68 12.00 5.75 15.26
C THR A 68 13.31 5.42 14.52
N SER A 69 13.21 5.03 13.25
CA SER A 69 14.39 4.81 12.42
C SER A 69 14.06 4.94 10.94
N GLY A 70 14.81 5.74 10.19
CA GLY A 70 14.69 5.77 8.73
C GLY A 70 13.43 6.45 8.19
N ASN A 71 12.66 7.18 9.02
CA ASN A 71 11.52 7.93 8.52
C ASN A 71 11.96 9.20 7.78
N ARG A 72 11.29 9.56 6.68
CA ARG A 72 11.67 10.69 5.81
C ARG A 72 10.46 11.47 5.31
N LEU A 73 10.67 12.77 5.14
CA LEU A 73 9.74 13.72 4.52
C LEU A 73 10.42 14.35 3.30
N SER A 74 9.86 14.15 2.11
CA SER A 74 10.53 14.46 0.82
C SER A 74 11.01 15.91 0.69
N ILE A 75 10.24 16.86 1.23
CA ILE A 75 10.59 18.29 1.17
C ILE A 75 11.65 18.71 2.19
N TYR A 76 12.01 17.84 3.14
CA TYR A 76 13.07 18.05 4.13
C TYR A 76 14.06 16.86 4.14
N PRO A 77 14.85 16.66 3.08
CA PRO A 77 15.69 15.47 2.93
C PRO A 77 16.81 15.34 3.97
N SER A 78 17.15 16.43 4.67
CA SER A 78 18.14 16.44 5.76
C SER A 78 17.55 16.09 7.13
N PHE A 79 16.22 15.97 7.25
CA PHE A 79 15.54 15.66 8.51
C PHE A 79 15.06 14.21 8.54
N ALA A 80 15.10 13.63 9.74
CA ALA A 80 14.69 12.26 9.95
C ALA A 80 14.02 12.07 11.30
N ASP A 81 13.17 11.04 11.39
CA ASP A 81 12.75 10.46 12.67
C ASP A 81 12.16 11.51 13.63
N TYR A 82 12.71 11.68 14.83
CA TYR A 82 12.18 12.63 15.83
C TYR A 82 12.18 14.09 15.38
N GLN A 83 12.97 14.46 14.36
CA GLN A 83 12.97 15.81 13.79
C GLN A 83 11.68 16.13 13.02
N LEU A 84 10.90 15.10 12.68
CA LEU A 84 9.70 15.16 11.85
C LEU A 84 8.41 15.08 12.69
N PHE A 85 8.46 15.50 13.96
CA PHE A 85 7.31 15.57 14.87
C PHE A 85 6.93 17.01 15.17
N TYR A 86 5.67 17.39 14.95
CA TYR A 86 5.23 18.77 15.21
C TYR A 86 3.71 18.85 15.36
N CYS A 87 3.18 19.89 16.01
CA CYS A 87 1.74 19.99 16.31
C CYS A 87 0.90 20.56 15.16
N CYS A 88 1.50 21.42 14.34
CA CYS A 88 0.77 22.50 13.71
C CYS A 88 1.17 22.67 12.24
N ASN A 89 0.44 23.53 11.50
CA ASN A 89 0.64 23.80 10.07
C ASN A 89 1.67 24.91 9.80
N ASP A 90 2.51 25.24 10.78
CA ASP A 90 3.63 26.19 10.66
C ASP A 90 4.97 25.48 10.86
N PHE A 91 5.04 24.18 10.53
CA PHE A 91 6.28 23.42 10.60
C PHE A 91 7.43 24.05 9.81
N PRO A 92 7.24 24.64 8.61
CA PRO A 92 8.34 25.27 7.87
C PRO A 92 9.10 26.35 8.64
N ASP A 93 8.42 27.07 9.54
CA ASP A 93 9.03 28.13 10.34
C ASP A 93 9.71 27.60 11.62
N ASN A 94 9.43 26.34 11.99
CA ASN A 94 9.84 25.72 13.26
C ASN A 94 10.67 24.43 13.07
N ALA A 95 10.94 24.02 11.84
CA ALA A 95 11.67 22.81 11.53
C ALA A 95 13.20 23.00 11.70
N PRO A 96 13.95 21.94 12.09
CA PRO A 96 13.45 20.66 12.55
C PRO A 96 12.94 20.72 13.99
N ASN A 97 12.15 19.72 14.40
CA ASN A 97 11.83 19.55 15.81
C ASN A 97 13.09 19.26 16.63
N THR A 98 13.30 20.06 17.68
CA THR A 98 14.36 19.87 18.67
C THR A 98 13.81 19.54 20.06
N ALA A 99 12.50 19.66 20.27
CA ALA A 99 11.87 19.37 21.54
C ALA A 99 11.84 17.86 21.80
N LEU A 100 12.22 17.48 23.02
CA LEU A 100 12.31 16.07 23.43
C LEU A 100 10.92 15.45 23.71
N GLY A 101 9.98 16.25 24.19
CA GLY A 101 8.72 15.77 24.74
C GLY A 101 8.91 15.07 26.09
N THR A 102 7.88 14.36 26.54
CA THR A 102 7.85 13.60 27.80
C THR A 102 7.81 12.09 27.62
N ALA A 103 7.50 11.61 26.41
CA ALA A 103 7.50 10.19 26.06
C ALA A 103 8.91 9.57 26.10
N LEU A 104 8.99 8.28 26.39
CA LEU A 104 10.26 7.55 26.38
C LEU A 104 10.73 7.31 24.94
N ARG A 105 11.86 7.93 24.57
CA ARG A 105 12.57 7.63 23.32
C ARG A 105 13.48 6.44 23.53
N ARG A 106 13.24 5.36 22.80
CA ARG A 106 14.01 4.12 22.92
C ARG A 106 15.17 4.11 21.94
N THR A 107 16.24 3.44 22.35
CA THR A 107 17.37 3.07 21.49
C THR A 107 17.10 1.82 20.67
N ASP A 108 16.15 0.98 21.13
CA ASP A 108 15.86 -0.32 20.56
C ASP A 108 14.38 -0.46 20.24
N ARG A 109 14.11 -1.08 19.08
CA ARG A 109 12.78 -1.46 18.61
C ARG A 109 12.00 -2.22 19.68
N HIS A 110 10.71 -1.93 19.81
CA HIS A 110 9.81 -2.72 20.63
C HIS A 110 9.70 -4.17 20.11
N PRO A 111 9.58 -5.18 20.99
CA PRO A 111 9.26 -6.54 20.57
C PRO A 111 7.97 -6.55 19.75
N PHE A 112 8.09 -6.98 18.50
CA PHE A 112 7.00 -7.13 17.55
C PHE A 112 7.40 -8.25 16.58
N PRO A 113 6.46 -9.02 16.00
CA PRO A 113 6.76 -10.03 14.99
C PRO A 113 7.77 -9.53 13.94
N THR A 114 8.56 -10.48 13.42
CA THR A 114 9.57 -10.16 12.40
C THR A 114 8.89 -9.57 11.18
N VAL A 115 9.37 -8.40 10.75
CA VAL A 115 8.96 -7.71 9.52
C VAL A 115 10.20 -7.51 8.67
N SER A 116 10.08 -7.76 7.37
CA SER A 116 11.14 -7.44 6.40
C SER A 116 11.11 -5.94 6.10
N TYR A 117 12.21 -5.24 6.31
CA TYR A 117 12.32 -3.82 5.97
C TYR A 117 12.80 -3.64 4.54
N LEU A 118 12.15 -2.72 3.84
CA LEU A 118 12.58 -2.24 2.54
C LEU A 118 13.54 -1.06 2.73
N SER A 119 14.44 -0.84 1.78
CA SER A 119 15.21 0.41 1.74
C SER A 119 14.30 1.59 1.41
N ASP A 120 14.68 2.81 1.78
CA ASP A 120 13.92 4.04 1.47
C ASP A 120 13.58 4.13 -0.03
N THR A 121 14.55 3.81 -0.89
CA THR A 121 14.35 3.77 -2.34
C THR A 121 13.39 2.66 -2.76
N ALA A 122 13.52 1.46 -2.19
CA ALA A 122 12.63 0.34 -2.50
C ALA A 122 11.17 0.65 -2.11
N VAL A 123 10.93 1.28 -0.95
CA VAL A 123 9.58 1.73 -0.53
C VAL A 123 8.96 2.65 -1.59
N GLN A 124 9.75 3.56 -2.17
CA GLN A 124 9.25 4.54 -3.15
C GLN A 124 9.03 3.97 -4.56
N ILE A 125 9.77 2.93 -4.97
CA ILE A 125 9.68 2.37 -6.34
C ILE A 125 8.82 1.10 -6.41
N GLU A 126 8.87 0.23 -5.41
CA GLU A 126 8.22 -1.09 -5.43
C GLU A 126 6.75 -1.01 -4.99
N LEU A 127 6.43 -0.20 -3.97
CA LEU A 127 5.05 -0.14 -3.47
C LEU A 127 4.06 0.41 -4.50
N PRO A 128 4.34 1.50 -5.25
CA PRO A 128 3.35 2.04 -6.18
C PRO A 128 2.98 1.09 -7.32
N VAL A 129 3.89 0.19 -7.72
CA VAL A 129 3.63 -0.77 -8.80
C VAL A 129 2.77 -1.95 -8.35
N HIS A 130 2.78 -2.26 -7.05
CA HIS A 130 2.01 -3.36 -6.46
C HIS A 130 0.79 -2.91 -5.62
N ALA A 131 0.59 -1.60 -5.47
CA ALA A 131 -0.56 -1.06 -4.75
C ALA A 131 -1.84 -1.15 -5.59
N GLY A 132 -2.96 -1.46 -4.91
CA GLY A 132 -4.29 -1.54 -5.52
C GLY A 132 -4.57 -2.85 -6.24
N ALA A 133 -5.67 -2.89 -6.98
CA ALA A 133 -6.05 -4.04 -7.79
C ALA A 133 -5.25 -4.06 -9.10
N LEU A 134 -4.89 -5.27 -9.55
CA LEU A 134 -4.28 -5.50 -10.86
C LEU A 134 -5.28 -6.19 -11.81
N PRO A 135 -5.24 -5.91 -13.13
CA PRO A 135 -4.46 -4.84 -13.75
C PRO A 135 -4.96 -3.47 -13.28
N GLN A 136 -4.04 -2.52 -13.14
CA GLN A 136 -4.40 -1.19 -12.66
C GLN A 136 -5.20 -0.45 -13.73
N ASP A 137 -6.40 0.02 -13.38
CA ASP A 137 -7.24 0.88 -14.22
C ASP A 137 -6.59 2.27 -14.50
N PRO A 138 -7.18 3.10 -15.38
CA PRO A 138 -6.64 4.44 -15.69
C PRO A 138 -6.43 5.33 -14.44
N LEU A 139 -7.33 5.27 -13.47
CA LEU A 139 -7.25 6.05 -12.24
C LEU A 139 -6.04 5.62 -11.40
N ASN A 140 -5.90 4.32 -11.13
CA ASN A 140 -4.80 3.74 -10.36
C ASN A 140 -3.45 4.03 -11.02
N ARG A 141 -3.37 3.88 -12.35
CA ARG A 141 -2.12 4.19 -13.08
C ARG A 141 -1.74 5.66 -13.01
N ARG A 142 -2.70 6.58 -13.07
CA ARG A 142 -2.43 8.02 -12.91
C ARG A 142 -1.83 8.32 -11.53
N TRP A 143 -2.43 7.81 -10.47
CA TRP A 143 -1.92 8.03 -9.11
C TRP A 143 -0.57 7.33 -8.87
N ARG A 144 -0.37 6.12 -9.43
CA ARG A 144 0.94 5.46 -9.46
C ARG A 144 1.99 6.35 -10.11
N GLN A 145 1.70 6.92 -11.29
CA GLN A 145 2.64 7.80 -12.00
C GLN A 145 2.98 9.07 -11.22
N SER A 146 1.99 9.73 -10.61
CA SER A 146 2.24 10.86 -9.70
C SER A 146 3.12 10.46 -8.52
N THR A 147 2.86 9.30 -7.93
CA THR A 147 3.64 8.78 -6.79
C THR A 147 5.09 8.50 -7.19
N LEU A 148 5.32 7.75 -8.28
CA LEU A 148 6.65 7.39 -8.76
C LEU A 148 7.48 8.61 -9.21
N SER A 149 6.83 9.63 -9.76
CA SER A 149 7.50 10.87 -10.17
C SER A 149 7.71 11.86 -9.03
N GLY A 150 6.98 11.71 -7.91
CA GLY A 150 6.90 12.72 -6.85
C GLY A 150 6.25 14.04 -7.30
N ILE A 151 5.54 14.03 -8.44
CA ILE A 151 4.88 15.21 -9.00
C ILE A 151 3.37 15.09 -8.78
N TRP A 152 2.85 16.04 -8.03
CA TRP A 152 1.45 16.07 -7.62
C TRP A 152 0.63 17.02 -8.50
N PRO A 153 -0.61 16.66 -8.84
CA PRO A 153 -1.52 17.57 -9.52
C PRO A 153 -1.77 18.85 -8.72
N ALA A 154 -1.79 19.99 -9.39
CA ALA A 154 -2.04 21.30 -8.80
C ALA A 154 -3.54 21.55 -8.55
N VAL A 155 -4.22 20.61 -7.91
CA VAL A 155 -5.62 20.74 -7.46
C VAL A 155 -5.71 20.55 -5.95
N ASP A 156 -6.71 21.15 -5.32
CA ASP A 156 -6.94 20.97 -3.88
C ASP A 156 -7.27 19.52 -3.54
N TYR A 157 -6.90 19.10 -2.33
CA TYR A 157 -7.25 17.77 -1.82
C TYR A 157 -8.77 17.56 -1.86
N GLY A 158 -9.19 16.36 -2.26
CA GLY A 158 -10.62 16.02 -2.43
C GLY A 158 -11.25 16.52 -3.72
N THR A 159 -10.54 17.31 -4.54
CA THR A 159 -10.98 17.64 -5.90
C THR A 159 -10.66 16.47 -6.83
N ALA A 160 -11.68 15.98 -7.54
CA ALA A 160 -11.48 14.92 -8.53
C ALA A 160 -10.54 15.39 -9.64
N LEU A 161 -9.56 14.54 -9.99
CA LEU A 161 -8.61 14.82 -11.08
C LEU A 161 -9.19 14.55 -12.45
N ALA A 162 -10.04 13.53 -12.54
CA ALA A 162 -10.72 13.08 -13.73
C ALA A 162 -11.96 12.27 -13.32
N ASP A 163 -12.93 12.16 -14.22
CA ASP A 163 -14.16 11.37 -14.04
C ASP A 163 -13.98 9.93 -14.56
N ASP A 164 -12.90 9.26 -14.16
CA ASP A 164 -12.43 8.00 -14.76
C ASP A 164 -12.48 6.81 -13.78
N THR A 165 -13.27 6.91 -12.71
CA THR A 165 -13.36 5.88 -11.66
C THR A 165 -13.81 4.51 -12.20
N PHE A 166 -14.51 4.49 -13.34
CA PHE A 166 -15.00 3.27 -13.99
C PHE A 166 -14.51 3.11 -15.43
N ASP A 167 -13.50 3.89 -15.82
CA ASP A 167 -12.96 3.78 -17.16
C ASP A 167 -12.18 2.47 -17.29
N LEU A 168 -12.39 1.80 -18.43
CA LEU A 168 -11.64 0.61 -18.82
C LEU A 168 -10.66 0.98 -19.92
N ASP A 169 -9.65 0.12 -20.13
CA ASP A 169 -8.68 0.29 -21.22
C ASP A 169 -9.25 0.03 -22.62
N PHE A 170 -10.49 -0.44 -22.66
CA PHE A 170 -11.24 -0.69 -23.88
C PHE A 170 -12.63 -0.08 -23.77
N ASN A 171 -13.26 0.15 -24.91
CA ASN A 171 -14.64 0.62 -24.96
C ASN A 171 -15.58 -0.45 -24.38
N PRO A 172 -16.33 -0.19 -23.30
CA PRO A 172 -17.24 -1.17 -22.72
C PRO A 172 -18.34 -1.65 -23.68
N ALA A 173 -18.69 -0.84 -24.69
CA ALA A 173 -19.65 -1.23 -25.73
C ALA A 173 -19.03 -2.15 -26.81
N LEU A 174 -17.70 -2.27 -26.85
CA LEU A 174 -16.95 -3.10 -27.78
C LEU A 174 -15.81 -3.78 -27.01
N PRO A 175 -16.13 -4.68 -26.06
CA PRO A 175 -15.11 -5.38 -25.30
C PRO A 175 -14.29 -6.30 -26.22
N PRO A 176 -13.03 -6.54 -25.87
CA PRO A 176 -12.23 -7.53 -26.57
C PRO A 176 -12.84 -8.93 -26.37
N PRO A 177 -12.65 -9.87 -27.32
CA PRO A 177 -13.29 -11.16 -27.27
C PRO A 177 -12.83 -11.95 -26.04
N ALA A 178 -13.78 -12.58 -25.34
CA ALA A 178 -13.46 -13.51 -24.28
C ALA A 178 -12.73 -14.74 -24.85
N PRO A 179 -11.79 -15.34 -24.10
CA PRO A 179 -11.24 -16.65 -24.43
C PRO A 179 -12.36 -17.69 -24.64
N ALA A 180 -12.12 -18.66 -25.53
CA ALA A 180 -13.05 -19.77 -25.70
C ALA A 180 -13.10 -20.63 -24.42
N ASP A 181 -14.31 -20.96 -24.00
CA ASP A 181 -14.66 -21.82 -22.86
C ASP A 181 -15.80 -22.72 -23.38
N SER A 182 -15.42 -23.89 -23.86
CA SER A 182 -16.25 -24.79 -24.65
C SER A 182 -17.31 -25.51 -23.82
N ASP A 183 -17.06 -25.72 -22.53
CA ASP A 183 -18.00 -26.35 -21.60
C ASP A 183 -18.67 -25.38 -20.61
N SER A 184 -18.27 -24.09 -20.66
CA SER A 184 -18.86 -22.98 -19.91
C SER A 184 -18.69 -23.12 -18.40
N ASP A 185 -17.55 -23.65 -17.94
CA ASP A 185 -17.27 -23.88 -16.53
C ASP A 185 -16.46 -22.76 -15.85
N GLY A 186 -16.02 -21.76 -16.61
CA GLY A 186 -15.25 -20.61 -16.15
C GLY A 186 -13.75 -20.72 -16.36
N MET A 187 -13.25 -21.81 -16.95
CA MET A 187 -11.86 -21.98 -17.36
C MET A 187 -11.76 -21.95 -18.90
N PRO A 188 -10.81 -21.21 -19.49
CA PRO A 188 -10.62 -21.24 -20.94
C PRO A 188 -10.03 -22.57 -21.45
N ASP A 189 -10.45 -23.00 -22.64
CA ASP A 189 -9.96 -24.21 -23.32
C ASP A 189 -8.43 -24.26 -23.36
N GLY A 190 -7.80 -23.10 -23.62
CA GLY A 190 -6.34 -22.97 -23.69
C GLY A 190 -5.65 -23.24 -22.34
N PHE A 191 -6.25 -22.80 -21.24
CA PHE A 191 -5.75 -23.08 -19.89
C PHE A 191 -5.92 -24.56 -19.55
N GLU A 192 -7.09 -25.11 -19.84
CA GLU A 192 -7.39 -26.52 -19.56
C GLU A 192 -6.45 -27.46 -20.32
N LEU A 193 -6.27 -27.26 -21.63
CA LEU A 193 -5.35 -28.05 -22.45
C LEU A 193 -3.91 -27.95 -21.95
N ALA A 194 -3.46 -26.74 -21.58
CA ALA A 194 -2.10 -26.51 -21.08
C ALA A 194 -1.84 -27.23 -19.75
N ASN A 195 -2.91 -27.51 -18.97
CA ASN A 195 -2.84 -28.13 -17.65
C ASN A 195 -3.37 -29.57 -17.61
N GLY A 196 -3.64 -30.17 -18.78
CA GLY A 196 -4.05 -31.57 -18.91
C GLY A 196 -5.50 -31.87 -18.53
N LEU A 197 -6.35 -30.84 -18.52
CA LEU A 197 -7.81 -30.96 -18.41
C LEU A 197 -8.46 -31.14 -19.79
N ASN A 198 -9.77 -31.34 -19.83
CA ASN A 198 -10.53 -31.60 -21.05
C ASN A 198 -11.57 -30.49 -21.28
N PRO A 199 -11.40 -29.61 -22.29
CA PRO A 199 -12.29 -28.46 -22.54
C PRO A 199 -13.75 -28.76 -22.87
N ALA A 200 -14.12 -30.03 -22.95
CA ALA A 200 -15.48 -30.46 -23.21
C ALA A 200 -16.17 -31.01 -21.93
N VAL A 201 -15.55 -30.87 -20.76
CA VAL A 201 -16.00 -31.47 -19.51
C VAL A 201 -15.87 -30.47 -18.37
N ALA A 202 -17.01 -29.90 -17.97
CA ALA A 202 -17.08 -28.96 -16.87
C ALA A 202 -16.56 -29.60 -15.56
N ASP A 203 -15.32 -29.29 -15.21
CA ASP A 203 -14.58 -29.84 -14.08
C ASP A 203 -13.98 -28.77 -13.17
N SER A 204 -14.46 -27.52 -13.27
CA SER A 204 -14.12 -26.38 -12.41
C SER A 204 -14.20 -26.66 -10.90
N ASN A 205 -15.03 -27.60 -10.44
CA ASN A 205 -15.14 -28.06 -9.05
C ASN A 205 -14.21 -29.23 -8.69
N GLY A 206 -13.52 -29.80 -9.67
CA GLY A 206 -12.47 -30.79 -9.49
C GLY A 206 -11.24 -30.17 -8.83
N ASN A 207 -10.29 -31.00 -8.39
CA ASN A 207 -9.10 -30.57 -7.65
C ASN A 207 -7.79 -31.12 -8.23
N GLN A 208 -7.84 -31.56 -9.50
CA GLN A 208 -6.71 -32.17 -10.23
C GLN A 208 -5.50 -31.24 -10.26
N LEU A 209 -5.72 -29.92 -10.30
CA LEU A 209 -4.66 -28.91 -10.37
C LEU A 209 -4.10 -28.48 -9.00
N SER A 210 -4.82 -28.73 -7.90
CA SER A 210 -4.53 -28.16 -6.57
C SER A 210 -3.08 -28.36 -6.14
N LEU A 211 -2.60 -29.61 -6.18
CA LEU A 211 -1.25 -29.95 -5.71
C LEU A 211 -0.17 -29.35 -6.61
N ALA A 212 -0.39 -29.31 -7.92
CA ALA A 212 0.57 -28.80 -8.89
C ALA A 212 0.72 -27.27 -8.79
N PHE A 213 -0.38 -26.55 -8.58
CA PHE A 213 -0.38 -25.09 -8.50
C PHE A 213 -0.02 -24.55 -7.13
N THR A 214 -0.56 -25.14 -6.06
CA THR A 214 -0.48 -24.55 -4.72
C THR A 214 0.45 -25.31 -3.78
N GLY A 215 0.91 -26.51 -4.17
CA GLY A 215 1.66 -27.42 -3.30
C GLY A 215 0.82 -28.07 -2.20
N VAL A 216 -0.49 -27.79 -2.15
CA VAL A 216 -1.45 -28.35 -1.19
C VAL A 216 -2.72 -28.82 -1.88
N LEU A 217 -3.44 -29.76 -1.25
CA LEU A 217 -4.74 -30.23 -1.73
C LEU A 217 -5.86 -29.36 -1.18
N GLY A 218 -6.97 -29.26 -1.92
CA GLY A 218 -8.21 -28.66 -1.44
C GLY A 218 -8.71 -27.47 -2.26
N TYR A 219 -7.92 -26.99 -3.22
CA TYR A 219 -8.35 -25.96 -4.15
C TYR A 219 -9.02 -26.57 -5.39
N THR A 220 -10.02 -25.89 -5.90
CA THR A 220 -10.67 -26.30 -7.15
C THR A 220 -9.81 -25.95 -8.37
N ASN A 221 -10.08 -26.56 -9.52
CA ASN A 221 -9.41 -26.23 -10.78
C ASN A 221 -9.64 -24.75 -11.13
N LEU A 222 -10.84 -24.23 -10.86
CA LEU A 222 -11.16 -22.81 -11.03
C LEU A 222 -10.36 -21.90 -10.09
N GLU A 223 -10.23 -22.26 -8.81
CA GLU A 223 -9.40 -21.49 -7.87
C GLU A 223 -7.93 -21.47 -8.31
N CYS A 224 -7.42 -22.59 -8.83
CA CYS A 224 -6.07 -22.66 -9.40
C CYS A 224 -5.93 -21.74 -10.62
N TYR A 225 -6.93 -21.72 -11.52
CA TYR A 225 -6.96 -20.82 -12.67
C TYR A 225 -6.94 -19.34 -12.25
N LEU A 226 -7.81 -18.96 -11.30
CA LEU A 226 -7.89 -17.58 -10.80
C LEU A 226 -6.57 -17.15 -10.13
N ASN A 227 -5.93 -18.04 -9.36
CA ASN A 227 -4.61 -17.77 -8.80
C ASN A 227 -3.56 -17.59 -9.89
N ALA A 228 -3.56 -18.44 -10.93
CA ALA A 228 -2.64 -18.34 -12.05
C ALA A 228 -2.76 -16.99 -12.80
N LEU A 229 -3.99 -16.50 -12.98
CA LEU A 229 -4.24 -15.16 -13.54
C LEU A 229 -3.66 -14.08 -12.64
N ALA A 230 -3.91 -14.15 -11.32
CA ALA A 230 -3.37 -13.17 -10.37
C ALA A 230 -1.84 -13.15 -10.37
N ASP A 231 -1.20 -14.32 -10.37
CA ASP A 231 0.26 -14.45 -10.41
C ASP A 231 0.84 -13.86 -11.71
N SER A 232 0.16 -14.08 -12.85
CA SER A 232 0.59 -13.53 -14.14
C SER A 232 0.60 -11.99 -14.17
N LEU A 233 -0.25 -11.35 -13.36
CA LEU A 233 -0.29 -9.90 -13.20
C LEU A 233 0.79 -9.38 -12.24
N LEU A 234 1.35 -10.23 -11.38
CA LEU A 234 2.36 -9.87 -10.37
C LEU A 234 3.80 -10.04 -10.85
N ALA A 235 4.09 -11.00 -11.74
CA ALA A 235 5.42 -11.24 -12.29
C ALA A 235 5.36 -12.03 -13.60
N ALA A 236 6.08 -11.57 -14.64
CA ALA A 236 6.26 -12.35 -15.87
C ALA A 236 6.96 -13.70 -15.58
N PRO A 237 6.56 -14.82 -16.21
CA PRO A 237 6.01 -14.88 -17.56
C PRO A 237 4.47 -14.95 -17.61
N ALA A 238 3.91 -14.20 -18.57
CA ALA A 238 2.52 -14.35 -18.97
C ALA A 238 2.22 -15.79 -19.41
N ILE A 239 1.10 -16.34 -18.91
CA ILE A 239 0.57 -17.64 -19.33
C ILE A 239 0.03 -17.57 -20.77
N PHE A 240 -0.23 -16.36 -21.29
CA PHE A 240 -0.68 -16.12 -22.66
C PHE A 240 0.31 -15.26 -23.44
N VAL A 241 1.04 -15.90 -24.36
CA VAL A 241 1.72 -15.18 -25.45
C VAL A 241 0.65 -14.91 -26.50
N ASN A 242 0.15 -13.67 -26.56
CA ASN A 242 -0.88 -13.13 -27.45
C ASN A 242 -2.34 -13.19 -26.97
N SER A 243 -2.64 -12.45 -25.90
CA SER A 243 -3.70 -11.41 -25.88
C SER A 243 -3.94 -10.99 -24.44
N PHE A 244 -3.74 -9.70 -24.16
CA PHE A 244 -3.91 -8.97 -22.89
C PHE A 244 -2.66 -8.57 -22.09
N GLU A 245 -1.49 -8.55 -22.74
CA GLU A 245 -0.51 -7.46 -22.64
C GLU A 245 0.08 -7.14 -24.02
#